data_AF-A0AAV2DBQ4-F1
#
_entry.id   AF-A0AAV2DBQ4-F1
#
_cell.length_a   1.000
_cell.length_b   1.000
_cell.length_c   1.000
_cell.angle_alpha   90.00
_cell.angle_beta   90.00
_cell.angle_gamma   90.00
#
_symmetry.space_group_name_H-M   'P 1'
#
loop_
_entity.id
_entity.type
_entity.pdbx_description
1 polymer ?
#
loop_
_entity_poly.entity_id
_entity_poly.type
_entity_poly.pdbx_seq_one_letter_code
_entity_poly.pdbx_strand_id
1 'polypeptide(L)'
;MDQHDYFVAALKLKDKANLLQILKSAGIRPDDGLYELDSIVEAIKERTGFTPGIECNVDSSRNSQLYQVFMCVDTSGSDFIECPILPKGRCASSIQFPKF
;
A
#
# COMPACT_ATOMS: atom_id res chain seq x y z
N MET A 1 -12.43 19.90 9.27
CA MET A 1 -12.20 19.64 7.84
C MET A 1 -13.55 19.59 7.16
N ASP A 2 -13.75 20.39 6.12
CA ASP A 2 -14.95 20.30 5.29
C ASP A 2 -14.79 19.25 4.18
N GLN A 3 -15.77 19.14 3.29
CA GLN A 3 -15.75 18.18 2.18
C GLN A 3 -14.58 18.45 1.22
N HIS A 4 -14.35 19.71 0.85
CA HIS A 4 -13.31 20.07 -0.11
C HIS A 4 -11.94 19.74 0.46
N ASP A 5 -11.69 20.15 1.71
CA ASP A 5 -10.43 19.89 2.41
C ASP A 5 -10.17 18.39 2.56
N TYR A 6 -11.21 17.56 2.82
CA TYR A 6 -11.08 16.10 2.90
C TYR A 6 -10.51 15.51 1.61
N PHE A 7 -11.09 15.88 0.46
CA PHE A 7 -10.62 15.37 -0.83
C PHE A 7 -9.26 15.93 -1.23
N VAL A 8 -8.98 17.20 -0.92
CA VAL A 8 -7.65 17.80 -1.15
C VAL A 8 -6.58 17.09 -0.32
N ALA A 9 -6.85 16.79 0.95
CA ALA A 9 -5.93 16.04 1.81
C ALA A 9 -5.66 14.63 1.23
N ALA A 10 -6.70 13.91 0.84
CA ALA A 10 -6.56 12.58 0.23
C ALA A 10 -5.71 12.60 -1.05
N LEU A 11 -5.90 13.59 -1.93
CA LEU A 11 -5.08 13.74 -3.14
C LEU A 11 -3.61 14.02 -2.81
N LYS A 12 -3.33 14.94 -1.87
CA LYS A 12 -1.96 15.24 -1.43
C LYS A 12 -1.26 14.02 -0.83
N LEU A 13 -1.97 13.26 0.01
CA LEU A 13 -1.44 12.03 0.62
C LEU A 13 -1.16 10.96 -0.43
N LYS A 14 -2.04 10.80 -1.42
CA LYS A 14 -1.83 9.88 -2.55
C LYS A 14 -0.55 10.23 -3.32
N ASP A 15 -0.36 11.50 -3.64
CA ASP A 15 0.82 11.98 -4.36
C ASP A 15 2.11 11.80 -3.53
N LYS A 16 2.03 12.05 -2.21
CA LYS A 16 3.14 11.84 -1.28
C LYS A 16 3.52 10.36 -1.14
N ALA A 17 2.54 9.47 -1.06
CA ALA A 17 2.78 8.03 -0.94
C ALA A 17 3.35 7.41 -2.22
N ASN A 18 2.87 7.82 -3.40
CA ASN A 18 3.37 7.39 -4.71
C ASN A 18 3.71 5.89 -4.83
N LEU A 19 2.82 5.04 -4.32
CA LEU A 19 3.07 3.61 -4.07
C LEU A 19 3.56 2.87 -5.33
N LEU A 20 2.94 3.14 -6.49
CA LEU A 20 3.32 2.47 -7.73
C LEU A 20 4.76 2.76 -8.12
N GLN A 21 5.22 4.01 -7.98
CA GLN A 21 6.58 4.38 -8.32
C GLN A 21 7.59 3.79 -7.32
N ILE A 22 7.23 3.74 -6.04
CA ILE A 22 8.03 3.08 -5.01
C ILE A 22 8.24 1.61 -5.37
N LEU A 23 7.16 0.87 -5.59
CA LEU A 23 7.23 -0.55 -5.92
C LEU A 23 8.02 -0.80 -7.20
N LYS A 24 7.77 -0.02 -8.26
CA LYS A 24 8.53 -0.12 -9.53
C LYS A 24 10.03 0.13 -9.34
N SER A 25 10.39 1.07 -8.46
CA SER A 25 11.79 1.38 -8.16
C SER A 25 12.49 0.23 -7.43
N ALA A 26 11.74 -0.57 -6.66
CA ALA A 26 12.20 -1.79 -6.01
C ALA A 26 12.13 -3.03 -6.92
N GLY A 27 11.78 -2.86 -8.21
CA GLY A 27 11.62 -3.97 -9.15
C GLY A 27 10.29 -4.72 -9.05
N ILE A 28 9.37 -4.29 -8.18
CA ILE A 28 8.03 -4.87 -8.01
C ILE A 28 7.06 -4.19 -8.98
N ARG A 29 6.56 -4.93 -9.97
CA ARG A 29 5.77 -4.37 -11.08
C ARG A 29 4.41 -5.05 -11.19
N PRO A 30 3.39 -4.34 -11.70
CA PRO A 30 2.08 -4.93 -12.00
C PRO A 30 2.18 -5.76 -13.28
N ASP A 31 2.79 -6.95 -13.18
CA ASP A 31 3.15 -7.81 -14.32
C ASP A 31 2.64 -9.24 -14.16
N ASP A 32 1.65 -9.45 -13.30
CA ASP A 32 1.13 -10.76 -12.86
C ASP A 32 2.17 -11.62 -12.11
N GLY A 33 3.35 -11.06 -11.79
CA GLY A 33 4.40 -11.71 -11.03
C GLY A 33 4.03 -11.92 -9.56
N LEU A 34 4.68 -12.92 -8.95
CA LEU A 34 4.61 -13.21 -7.51
C LEU A 34 5.77 -12.52 -6.79
N TYR A 35 5.45 -11.86 -5.68
CA TYR A 35 6.41 -11.13 -4.86
C TYR A 35 6.19 -11.50 -3.39
N GLU A 36 7.28 -11.66 -2.66
CA GLU A 36 7.19 -11.86 -1.21
C GLU A 36 6.55 -10.64 -0.56
N LEU A 37 5.57 -10.87 0.32
CA LEU A 37 4.83 -9.85 1.05
C LEU A 37 5.78 -8.91 1.79
N ASP A 38 6.80 -9.46 2.43
CA ASP A 38 7.82 -8.70 3.17
C ASP A 38 8.60 -7.76 2.25
N SER A 39 8.85 -8.15 0.99
CA SER A 39 9.51 -7.26 0.02
C SER A 39 8.64 -6.05 -0.36
N ILE A 40 7.32 -6.24 -0.45
CA ILE A 40 6.37 -5.15 -0.70
C ILE A 40 6.32 -4.20 0.49
N VAL A 41 6.23 -4.76 1.71
CA VAL A 41 6.20 -3.99 2.97
C VAL A 41 7.47 -3.17 3.13
N GLU A 42 8.64 -3.78 2.97
CA GLU A 42 9.93 -3.09 3.13
C GLU A 42 10.15 -2.02 2.04
N ALA A 43 9.80 -2.28 0.78
CA ALA A 43 9.93 -1.29 -0.28
C ALA A 43 9.13 0.00 0.02
N ILE A 44 7.92 -0.14 0.54
CA ILE A 44 7.08 1.00 0.95
C ILE A 44 7.65 1.68 2.20
N LYS A 45 8.07 0.89 3.19
CA LYS A 45 8.61 1.40 4.45
C LYS A 45 9.92 2.17 4.26
N GLU A 46 10.86 1.66 3.47
CA GLU A 46 12.13 2.35 3.18
C GLU A 46 11.93 3.71 2.52
N ARG A 47 10.87 3.86 1.71
CA ARG A 47 10.61 5.08 0.94
C ARG A 47 9.71 6.08 1.66
N THR A 48 8.80 5.60 2.50
CA THR A 48 7.85 6.45 3.25
C THR A 48 8.28 6.71 4.68
N GLY A 49 9.09 5.83 5.26
CA GLY A 49 9.48 5.83 6.68
C GLY A 49 8.50 5.10 7.61
N PHE A 50 7.39 4.56 7.09
CA PHE A 50 6.30 4.00 7.91
C PHE A 50 5.90 2.61 7.41
N THR A 51 5.57 1.70 8.34
CA THR A 51 5.16 0.34 7.98
C THR A 51 3.73 0.35 7.40
N PRO A 52 3.50 -0.06 6.14
CA PRO A 52 2.15 -0.14 5.59
C PRO A 52 1.40 -1.36 6.12
N GLY A 53 0.07 -1.28 6.13
CA GLY A 53 -0.80 -2.45 6.17
C GLY A 53 -1.06 -2.95 4.75
N ILE A 54 -0.97 -4.25 4.52
CA ILE A 54 -1.28 -4.86 3.23
C ILE A 54 -2.53 -5.71 3.38
N GLU A 55 -3.50 -5.51 2.50
CA GLU A 55 -4.65 -6.40 2.35
C GLU A 55 -4.61 -7.08 0.99
N CYS A 56 -4.93 -8.36 1.02
CA CYS A 56 -5.00 -9.20 -0.16
C CYS A 56 -6.40 -9.79 -0.29
N ASN A 57 -6.82 -9.95 -1.54
CA ASN A 57 -7.99 -10.75 -1.90
C ASN A 57 -7.52 -11.94 -2.77
N VAL A 58 -8.48 -12.65 -3.36
CA VAL A 58 -8.23 -13.82 -4.19
C VAL A 58 -8.85 -13.60 -5.56
N ASP A 59 -8.07 -13.82 -6.62
CA ASP A 59 -8.52 -13.67 -8.01
C ASP A 59 -9.35 -14.88 -8.50
N SER A 60 -9.84 -14.82 -9.75
CA SER A 60 -10.59 -15.93 -10.36
C SER A 60 -9.75 -17.22 -10.55
N SER A 61 -8.43 -17.10 -10.59
CA SER A 61 -7.46 -18.20 -10.70
C SER A 61 -7.02 -18.74 -9.33
N ARG A 62 -7.60 -18.21 -8.24
CA ARG A 62 -7.29 -18.51 -6.83
C ARG A 62 -5.91 -18.05 -6.35
N ASN A 63 -5.30 -17.08 -7.01
CA ASN A 63 -4.09 -16.43 -6.53
C ASN A 63 -4.43 -15.43 -5.43
N SER A 64 -3.68 -15.44 -4.33
CA SER A 64 -3.69 -14.32 -3.39
C SER A 64 -2.99 -13.13 -4.07
N GLN A 65 -3.67 -11.99 -4.18
CA GLN A 65 -3.17 -10.83 -4.91
C GLN A 65 -3.21 -9.57 -4.05
N LEU A 66 -2.28 -8.65 -4.31
CA LEU A 66 -2.24 -7.32 -3.70
C LEU A 66 -3.53 -6.56 -4.04
N TYR A 67 -4.30 -6.19 -3.01
CA TYR A 67 -5.60 -5.53 -3.19
C TYR A 67 -5.59 -4.10 -2.67
N GLN A 68 -5.22 -3.89 -1.41
CA GLN A 68 -5.18 -2.57 -0.79
C GLN A 68 -3.91 -2.38 0.03
N VAL A 69 -3.47 -1.12 0.11
CA VAL A 69 -2.38 -0.67 0.96
C VAL A 69 -2.93 0.38 1.91
N PHE A 70 -2.73 0.17 3.21
CA PHE A 70 -3.16 1.06 4.28
C PHE A 70 -1.95 1.82 4.83
N MET A 71 -2.09 3.14 4.91
CA MET A 71 -1.12 4.04 5.52
C MET A 71 -1.86 4.88 6.56
N CYS A 72 -1.29 5.04 7.76
CA CYS A 72 -1.89 5.87 8.79
C CYS A 72 -1.44 7.33 8.68
N VAL A 73 -2.36 8.22 8.98
CA VAL A 73 -2.16 9.67 8.90
C VAL A 73 -2.48 10.26 10.26
N ASP A 74 -1.77 11.31 10.65
CA ASP A 74 -2.06 12.03 11.89
C ASP A 74 -3.47 12.66 11.87
N THR A 75 -3.96 13.10 13.03
CA THR A 75 -5.34 13.61 13.16
C THR A 75 -5.59 14.93 12.43
N SER A 76 -4.54 15.66 12.02
CA SER A 76 -4.66 16.80 11.11
C SER A 76 -4.89 16.39 9.66
N GLY A 77 -4.62 15.13 9.29
CA GLY A 77 -4.78 14.62 7.93
C GLY A 77 -3.64 15.01 6.97
N SER A 78 -2.48 15.40 7.49
CA SER A 78 -1.41 16.01 6.68
C SER A 78 -0.20 15.10 6.47
N ASP A 79 0.20 14.37 7.50
CA ASP A 79 1.44 13.61 7.54
C ASP A 79 1.22 12.14 7.91
N PHE A 80 2.03 11.28 7.29
CA PHE A 80 2.04 9.87 7.64
C PHE A 80 2.63 9.69 9.04
N ILE A 81 2.10 8.70 9.75
CA ILE A 81 2.56 8.27 11.07
C ILE A 81 2.62 6.74 11.11
N GLU A 82 3.34 6.19 12.08
CA GLU A 82 3.30 4.75 12.29
C GLU A 82 1.88 4.34 12.73
N CYS A 83 1.34 3.31 12.09
CA CYS A 83 0.02 2.82 12.42
C CYS A 83 0.00 2.23 13.84
N PRO A 84 -0.86 2.73 14.76
CA PRO A 84 -0.98 2.14 16.08
C PRO A 84 -1.46 0.68 16.03
N ILE A 85 -2.28 0.37 15.02
CA ILE A 85 -2.83 -0.96 14.76
C ILE A 85 -2.89 -1.14 13.25
N LEU A 86 -2.35 -2.25 12.75
CA LEU A 86 -2.45 -2.64 11.35
C LEU A 86 -3.63 -3.60 11.12
N PRO A 87 -4.30 -3.54 9.95
CA PRO A 87 -5.33 -4.51 9.60
C PRO A 87 -4.72 -5.91 9.48
N LYS A 88 -5.51 -6.95 9.80
CA LYS A 88 -5.13 -8.35 9.54
C LYS A 88 -5.40 -8.68 8.08
N GLY A 89 -4.43 -8.36 7.22
CA GLY A 89 -4.47 -8.74 5.81
C GLY A 89 -4.49 -10.26 5.63
N ARG A 90 -5.39 -10.77 4.77
CA ARG A 90 -5.43 -12.19 4.40
C ARG A 90 -4.46 -12.48 3.25
N CYS A 91 -3.19 -12.16 3.47
CA CYS A 91 -2.13 -12.33 2.48
C CYS A 91 -1.38 -13.65 2.70
N ALA A 92 -1.00 -14.30 1.59
CA ALA A 92 0.01 -15.35 1.62
C ALA A 92 1.41 -14.75 1.80
N SER A 93 2.44 -15.58 2.04
CA SER A 93 3.84 -15.10 2.11
C SER A 93 4.32 -14.53 0.78
N SER A 94 3.83 -15.07 -0.34
CA SER A 94 4.06 -14.59 -1.69
C SER A 94 2.72 -14.26 -2.34
N ILE A 95 2.57 -13.05 -2.86
CA ILE A 95 1.32 -12.55 -3.43
C ILE A 95 1.53 -12.02 -4.85
N GLN A 96 0.49 -12.11 -5.65
CA GLN A 96 0.52 -11.61 -7.02
C GLN A 96 0.38 -10.08 -7.04
N PHE A 97 1.13 -9.39 -7.92
CA PHE A 97 0.81 -8.02 -8.30
C PHE A 97 0.18 -8.01 -9.71
N PRO A 98 -1.16 -7.90 -9.80
CA PRO A 98 -1.86 -8.04 -11.08
C PRO A 98 -1.49 -6.92 -12.05
N LYS A 99 -1.42 -7.25 -13.33
CA LYS A 99 -1.33 -6.23 -14.39
C LYS A 99 -2.66 -5.50 -14.57
N PHE A 100 -2.58 -4.25 -15.02
CA PHE A 100 -3.71 -3.41 -15.41
C PHE A 100 -3.58 -2.92 -16.85
#